data_AF-A0A3B3VQ70-F1
#
_entry.id   AF-A0A3B3VQ70-F1
#
_cell.length_a   1.000
_cell.length_b   1.000
_cell.length_c   1.000
_cell.angle_alpha   90.00
_cell.angle_beta   90.00
_cell.angle_gamma   90.00
#
_symmetry.space_group_name_H-M   'P 1'
#
loop_
_entity.id
_entity.type
_entity.pdbx_description
1 polymer ?
#
loop_
_entity_poly.entity_id
_entity_poly.type
_entity_poly.pdbx_seq_one_letter_code
_entity_poly.pdbx_strand_id
1 'polypeptide(L)'
;LEQVHPPSYEGTVERAVAQLEEKMKKMLDMRRIQQFAVDVTLDPDTAHPKLILSDDRKEVKHGDDWKKLPDNPERFSKCVFVLAEQSFSSGRFYFEVQVKGKTEWDLGVARESVDRKEILALRTKNGFWTLVLRNENRYSTGEKTSTLFDLHPGPEKVGVFVDYDQGLVSFYDKLYPFFSPYLNNGGKNSAPLIICPVSQAGR
;
A
#
# COMPACT_ATOMS: atom_id res chain seq x y z
N LEU A 1 -24.58 -17.03 -56.99
CA LEU A 1 -24.58 -17.67 -55.66
C LEU A 1 -23.39 -17.11 -54.89
N GLU A 2 -23.59 -16.09 -54.07
CA GLU A 2 -22.54 -15.57 -53.18
C GLU A 2 -22.39 -16.52 -51.99
N GLN A 3 -21.17 -17.06 -51.80
CA GLN A 3 -20.82 -17.78 -50.58
C GLN A 3 -20.64 -16.75 -49.44
N VAL A 4 -21.60 -16.75 -48.52
CA VAL A 4 -21.46 -16.05 -47.24
C VAL A 4 -20.66 -16.97 -46.31
N HIS A 5 -19.40 -16.62 -46.04
CA HIS A 5 -18.63 -17.26 -44.99
C HIS A 5 -19.23 -16.86 -43.62
N PRO A 6 -19.58 -17.82 -42.74
CA PRO A 6 -20.04 -17.50 -41.41
C PRO A 6 -18.90 -16.83 -40.61
N PRO A 7 -19.19 -15.79 -39.80
CA PRO A 7 -18.17 -15.19 -38.95
C PRO A 7 -17.62 -16.25 -37.98
N SER A 8 -16.29 -16.29 -37.85
CA SER A 8 -15.58 -17.25 -37.00
C SER A 8 -15.84 -16.94 -35.52
N TYR A 9 -16.84 -17.59 -34.93
CA TYR A 9 -17.17 -17.49 -33.50
C TYR A 9 -16.14 -18.20 -32.59
N GLU A 10 -15.41 -19.18 -33.13
CA GLU A 10 -14.49 -20.06 -32.38
C GLU A 10 -13.36 -19.29 -31.68
N GLY A 11 -12.68 -18.39 -32.40
CA GLY A 11 -11.63 -17.52 -31.82
C GLY A 11 -12.12 -16.46 -30.83
N THR A 12 -13.45 -16.23 -30.74
CA THR A 12 -14.05 -15.35 -29.72
C THR A 12 -14.32 -16.12 -28.43
N VAL A 13 -14.77 -17.37 -28.54
CA VAL A 13 -15.04 -18.27 -27.40
C VAL A 13 -13.74 -18.61 -26.69
N GLU A 14 -12.69 -19.02 -27.41
CA GLU A 14 -11.37 -19.34 -26.83
C GLU A 14 -10.78 -18.17 -26.05
N ARG A 15 -10.88 -16.95 -26.59
CA ARG A 15 -10.42 -15.73 -25.93
C ARG A 15 -11.20 -15.44 -24.64
N ALA A 16 -12.51 -15.64 -24.66
CA ALA A 16 -13.36 -15.44 -23.49
C ALA A 16 -13.05 -16.47 -22.40
N VAL A 17 -12.81 -17.73 -22.76
CA VAL A 17 -12.40 -18.80 -21.83
C VAL A 17 -11.06 -18.47 -21.20
N ALA A 18 -10.04 -18.11 -21.99
CA ALA A 18 -8.72 -17.73 -21.46
C ALA A 18 -8.80 -16.52 -20.50
N GLN A 19 -9.64 -15.52 -20.81
CA GLN A 19 -9.86 -14.38 -19.91
C GLN A 19 -10.55 -14.80 -18.59
N LEU A 20 -11.48 -15.76 -18.65
CA LEU A 20 -12.15 -16.29 -17.46
C LEU A 20 -11.19 -17.10 -16.59
N GLU A 21 -10.37 -17.96 -17.19
CA GLU A 21 -9.33 -18.74 -16.51
C GLU A 21 -8.32 -17.83 -15.80
N GLU A 22 -7.83 -16.80 -16.47
CA GLU A 22 -6.93 -15.79 -15.87
C GLU A 22 -7.61 -15.04 -14.72
N LYS A 23 -8.89 -14.66 -14.86
CA LYS A 23 -9.65 -14.03 -13.78
C LYS A 23 -9.86 -14.98 -12.59
N MET A 24 -10.17 -16.24 -12.83
CA MET A 24 -10.34 -17.26 -11.79
C MET A 24 -9.02 -17.52 -11.05
N LYS A 25 -7.90 -17.60 -11.77
CA LYS A 25 -6.57 -17.74 -11.20
C LYS A 25 -6.23 -16.56 -10.29
N LYS A 26 -6.39 -15.33 -10.76
CA LYS A 26 -6.20 -14.12 -9.93
C LYS A 26 -7.10 -14.10 -8.70
N MET A 27 -8.35 -14.52 -8.83
CA MET A 27 -9.28 -14.61 -7.69
C MET A 27 -8.82 -15.65 -6.66
N LEU A 28 -8.32 -16.80 -7.11
CA LEU A 28 -7.78 -17.83 -6.23
C LEU A 28 -6.50 -17.36 -5.52
N ASP A 29 -5.59 -16.70 -6.24
CA ASP A 29 -4.38 -16.12 -5.69
C ASP A 29 -4.70 -15.05 -4.64
N MET A 30 -5.68 -14.18 -4.91
CA MET A 30 -6.15 -13.19 -3.93
C MET A 30 -6.72 -13.84 -2.67
N ARG A 31 -7.54 -14.89 -2.78
CA ARG A 31 -8.05 -15.63 -1.61
C ARG A 31 -6.91 -16.25 -0.79
N ARG A 32 -5.89 -16.78 -1.46
CA ARG A 32 -4.69 -17.33 -0.81
C ARG A 32 -3.85 -16.25 -0.13
N ILE A 33 -3.80 -15.03 -0.66
CA ILE A 33 -3.10 -13.93 0.00
C ILE A 33 -3.87 -13.44 1.22
N GLN A 34 -5.20 -13.31 1.10
CA GLN A 34 -6.07 -12.82 2.19
C GLN A 34 -6.10 -13.74 3.42
N GLN A 35 -5.71 -15.01 3.30
CA GLN A 35 -5.56 -15.89 4.48
C GLN A 35 -4.46 -15.41 5.45
N PHE A 36 -3.51 -14.59 4.97
CA PHE A 36 -2.45 -13.98 5.77
C PHE A 36 -2.83 -12.59 6.29
N ALA A 37 -4.12 -12.22 6.21
CA ALA A 37 -4.59 -10.94 6.70
C ALA A 37 -4.26 -10.72 8.18
N VAL A 38 -3.71 -9.55 8.49
CA VAL A 38 -3.43 -9.09 9.84
C VAL A 38 -4.18 -7.79 10.11
N ASP A 39 -4.64 -7.62 11.36
CA ASP A 39 -5.19 -6.35 11.79
C ASP A 39 -4.06 -5.41 12.21
N VAL A 40 -3.97 -4.24 11.58
CA VAL A 40 -2.91 -3.26 11.83
C VAL A 40 -3.50 -1.95 12.36
N THR A 41 -2.78 -1.30 13.29
CA THR A 41 -3.15 -0.01 13.88
C THR A 41 -1.98 0.95 13.76
N LEU A 42 -2.25 2.23 13.56
CA LEU A 42 -1.24 3.28 13.45
C LEU A 42 -0.62 3.59 14.82
N ASP A 43 0.70 3.70 14.89
CA ASP A 43 1.43 4.03 16.12
C ASP A 43 1.58 5.56 16.29
N PRO A 44 0.90 6.17 17.28
CA PRO A 44 1.01 7.62 17.54
C PRO A 44 2.41 8.09 17.93
N ASP A 45 3.26 7.23 18.48
CA ASP A 45 4.62 7.58 18.90
C ASP A 45 5.57 7.70 17.70
N THR A 46 5.21 7.11 16.56
CA THR A 46 5.96 7.25 15.31
C THR A 46 5.47 8.40 14.44
N ALA A 47 4.20 8.81 14.60
CA ALA A 47 3.53 9.74 13.70
C ALA A 47 4.17 11.14 13.69
N HIS A 48 4.42 11.65 12.48
CA HIS A 48 4.86 13.03 12.30
C HIS A 48 3.85 14.05 12.88
N PRO A 49 4.29 15.17 13.49
CA PRO A 49 3.40 16.13 14.17
C PRO A 49 2.29 16.78 13.34
N LYS A 50 2.40 16.75 12.00
CA LYS A 50 1.33 17.20 11.08
C LYS A 50 0.29 16.13 10.75
N LEU A 51 0.44 14.90 11.25
CA LEU A 51 -0.52 13.83 10.99
C LEU A 51 -1.67 13.87 11.99
N ILE A 52 -2.87 13.64 11.47
CA ILE A 52 -4.08 13.43 12.25
C ILE A 52 -4.47 11.96 12.10
N LEU A 53 -4.44 11.24 13.22
CA LEU A 53 -4.89 9.86 13.32
C LEU A 53 -6.33 9.86 13.83
N SER A 54 -7.14 8.90 13.40
CA SER A 54 -8.45 8.62 14.01
C SER A 54 -8.29 7.98 15.39
N ASP A 55 -9.35 8.04 16.20
CA ASP A 55 -9.35 7.48 17.56
C ASP A 55 -9.13 5.95 17.58
N ASP A 56 -9.65 5.25 16.57
CA ASP A 56 -9.48 3.81 16.37
C ASP A 56 -8.12 3.43 15.75
N ARG A 57 -7.27 4.42 15.45
CA ARG A 57 -5.95 4.27 14.82
C ARG A 57 -6.00 3.56 13.46
N LYS A 58 -7.12 3.65 12.73
CA LYS A 58 -7.28 3.08 11.38
C LYS A 58 -7.14 4.11 10.26
N GLU A 59 -7.24 5.40 10.55
CA GLU A 59 -7.17 6.47 9.56
C GLU A 59 -6.00 7.40 9.80
N VAL A 60 -5.38 7.88 8.72
CA VAL A 60 -4.38 8.95 8.77
C VAL A 60 -4.57 9.95 7.64
N LYS A 61 -4.53 11.24 8.00
CA LYS A 61 -4.52 12.36 7.05
C LYS A 61 -3.51 13.43 7.44
N HIS A 62 -3.12 14.25 6.47
CA HIS A 62 -2.30 15.43 6.72
C HIS A 62 -3.16 16.59 7.23
N GLY A 63 -2.85 17.07 8.43
CA GLY A 63 -3.45 18.25 9.03
C GLY A 63 -2.71 19.54 8.66
N ASP A 64 -3.38 20.66 8.83
CA ASP A 64 -2.79 21.98 8.54
C ASP A 64 -1.89 22.45 9.69
N ASP A 65 -2.28 22.11 10.92
CA ASP A 65 -1.60 22.52 12.15
C ASP A 65 -0.46 21.58 12.54
N TRP A 66 0.57 22.19 13.14
CA TRP A 66 1.63 21.46 13.81
C TRP A 66 1.23 21.13 15.24
N LYS A 67 1.12 19.83 15.58
CA LYS A 67 0.80 19.40 16.94
C LYS A 67 2.03 19.49 17.84
N LYS A 68 1.84 19.96 19.08
CA LYS A 68 2.89 19.96 20.10
C LYS A 68 3.01 18.56 20.73
N LEU A 69 3.80 17.69 20.11
CA LEU A 69 4.08 16.32 20.58
C LEU A 69 5.52 16.19 21.09
N PRO A 70 5.82 15.21 21.97
CA PRO A 70 7.18 14.92 22.40
C PRO A 70 8.09 14.52 21.23
N ASP A 71 9.35 14.93 21.24
CA ASP A 71 10.35 14.49 20.27
C ASP A 71 11.06 13.21 20.74
N ASN A 72 10.29 12.12 20.85
CA ASN A 72 10.81 10.80 21.18
C ASN A 72 11.57 10.18 19.99
N PRO A 73 12.55 9.27 20.20
CA PRO A 73 13.37 8.69 19.14
C PRO A 73 12.55 8.04 18.01
N GLU A 74 11.38 7.48 18.35
CA GLU A 74 10.52 6.73 17.46
C GLU A 74 9.77 7.63 16.46
N ARG A 75 9.67 8.93 16.73
CA ARG A 75 8.88 9.88 15.94
C ARG A 75 9.59 10.36 14.68
N PHE A 76 8.90 10.30 13.55
CA PHE A 76 9.34 10.99 12.33
C PHE A 76 9.23 12.51 12.48
N SER A 77 10.36 13.22 12.41
CA SER A 77 10.38 14.69 12.62
C SER A 77 10.42 15.50 11.33
N LYS A 78 10.98 14.95 10.24
CA LYS A 78 11.12 15.66 8.95
C LYS A 78 10.24 15.13 7.83
N CYS A 79 9.94 13.83 7.83
CA CYS A 79 9.09 13.20 6.83
C CYS A 79 7.68 12.96 7.38
N VAL A 80 6.65 13.17 6.56
CA VAL A 80 5.24 13.10 6.97
C VAL A 80 4.73 11.65 6.99
N PHE A 81 5.39 10.81 7.79
CA PHE A 81 5.21 9.37 7.86
C PHE A 81 4.65 8.90 9.20
N VAL A 82 4.11 7.69 9.21
CA VAL A 82 3.70 6.94 10.40
C VAL A 82 3.88 5.43 10.14
N LEU A 83 4.25 4.68 11.18
CA LEU A 83 4.31 3.22 11.16
C LEU A 83 3.08 2.63 11.83
N ALA A 84 2.80 1.36 11.57
CA ALA A 84 1.91 0.60 12.43
C ALA A 84 2.56 0.28 13.78
N GLU A 85 1.74 -0.10 14.75
CA GLU A 85 2.16 -0.60 16.06
C GLU A 85 2.69 -2.05 15.95
N GLN A 86 2.09 -2.84 15.05
CA GLN A 86 2.50 -4.21 14.77
C GLN A 86 3.75 -4.23 13.90
N SER A 87 4.67 -5.13 14.23
CA SER A 87 5.86 -5.42 13.44
C SER A 87 6.03 -6.92 13.24
N PHE A 88 6.71 -7.28 12.17
CA PHE A 88 6.87 -8.65 11.73
C PHE A 88 8.34 -8.93 11.45
N SER A 89 8.84 -10.07 11.91
CA SER A 89 10.23 -10.52 11.71
C SER A 89 10.35 -11.87 11.00
N SER A 90 9.22 -12.50 10.64
CA SER A 90 9.15 -13.78 9.95
C SER A 90 7.76 -14.01 9.36
N GLY A 91 7.61 -15.00 8.47
CA GLY A 91 6.32 -15.44 7.97
C GLY A 91 5.71 -14.56 6.88
N ARG A 92 4.40 -14.69 6.71
CA ARG A 92 3.62 -13.98 5.68
C ARG A 92 2.54 -13.14 6.34
N PHE A 93 2.36 -11.92 5.85
CA PHE A 93 1.29 -11.04 6.32
C PHE A 93 0.74 -10.19 5.18
N TYR A 94 -0.53 -9.82 5.33
CA TYR A 94 -1.30 -9.04 4.37
C TYR A 94 -2.15 -7.98 5.07
N PHE A 95 -2.21 -6.77 4.51
CA PHE A 95 -3.14 -5.74 4.97
C PHE A 95 -3.67 -4.91 3.80
N GLU A 96 -4.85 -4.31 3.98
CA GLU A 96 -5.51 -3.49 2.95
C GLU A 96 -5.68 -2.05 3.42
N VAL A 97 -5.46 -1.10 2.50
CA VAL A 97 -5.64 0.33 2.74
C VAL A 97 -6.52 0.92 1.64
N GLN A 98 -7.61 1.57 2.03
CA GLN A 98 -8.38 2.40 1.13
C GLN A 98 -7.61 3.70 0.86
N VAL A 99 -7.44 3.99 -0.42
CA VAL A 99 -6.76 5.18 -0.96
C VAL A 99 -7.69 6.05 -1.81
N LYS A 100 -8.98 5.70 -1.84
CA LYS A 100 -10.01 6.39 -2.61
C LYS A 100 -10.01 7.91 -2.34
N GLY A 101 -10.04 8.69 -3.42
CA GLY A 101 -10.08 10.15 -3.34
C GLY A 101 -8.73 10.80 -3.01
N LYS A 102 -7.64 10.04 -2.92
CA LYS A 102 -6.30 10.58 -2.75
C LYS A 102 -5.60 10.75 -4.10
N THR A 103 -4.82 11.82 -4.20
CA THR A 103 -4.04 12.15 -5.40
C THR A 103 -2.55 11.85 -5.22
N GLU A 104 -2.11 11.73 -3.97
CA GLU A 104 -0.72 11.43 -3.59
C GLU A 104 -0.69 10.63 -2.27
N TRP A 105 0.18 9.62 -2.21
CA TRP A 105 0.43 8.81 -1.00
C TRP A 105 1.67 7.92 -1.18
N ASP A 106 2.21 7.43 -0.06
CA ASP A 106 3.21 6.37 -0.01
C ASP A 106 2.71 5.24 0.90
N LEU A 107 2.82 4.00 0.44
CA LEU A 107 2.30 2.83 1.15
C LEU A 107 3.25 1.64 0.99
N GLY A 108 3.49 0.90 2.07
CA GLY A 108 4.29 -0.32 2.01
C GLY A 108 4.80 -0.77 3.37
N VAL A 109 6.07 -1.12 3.44
CA VAL A 109 6.74 -1.50 4.70
C VAL A 109 8.08 -0.80 4.88
N ALA A 110 8.45 -0.56 6.13
CA ALA A 110 9.70 0.04 6.56
C ALA A 110 10.40 -0.82 7.61
N ARG A 111 11.73 -0.85 7.58
CA ARG A 111 12.57 -1.46 8.62
C ARG A 111 12.43 -0.74 9.97
N GLU A 112 12.56 -1.46 11.09
CA GLU A 112 12.56 -0.86 12.43
C GLU A 112 13.69 0.17 12.56
N SER A 113 14.84 -0.13 11.95
CA SER A 113 16.08 0.65 12.03
C SER A 113 16.11 1.88 11.11
N VAL A 114 15.02 2.25 10.43
CA VAL A 114 15.02 3.43 9.57
C VAL A 114 15.27 4.70 10.38
N ASP A 115 16.02 5.63 9.81
CA ASP A 115 16.23 6.95 10.41
C ASP A 115 14.88 7.69 10.51
N ARG A 116 14.61 8.32 11.65
CA ARG A 116 13.34 9.02 11.89
C ARG A 116 13.51 10.53 12.00
N LYS A 117 14.75 11.02 11.96
CA LYS A 117 15.12 12.41 12.20
C LYS A 117 15.62 13.12 10.95
N GLU A 118 15.92 12.39 9.88
CA GLU A 118 16.38 12.94 8.60
C GLU A 118 15.36 12.86 7.46
N ILE A 119 15.62 13.62 6.39
CA ILE A 119 14.84 13.52 5.15
C ILE A 119 15.29 12.26 4.41
N LEU A 120 14.35 11.34 4.17
CA LEU A 120 14.64 10.05 3.57
C LEU A 120 14.06 9.89 2.17
N ALA A 121 14.88 9.33 1.28
CA ALA A 121 14.38 8.77 0.03
C ALA A 121 13.78 7.38 0.28
N LEU A 122 12.55 7.15 -0.20
CA LEU A 122 11.87 5.85 -0.13
C LEU A 122 12.54 4.85 -1.09
N ARG A 123 13.58 4.17 -0.62
CA ARG A 123 14.36 3.18 -1.36
C ARG A 123 14.64 1.97 -0.49
N THR A 124 14.82 0.81 -1.12
CA THR A 124 15.14 -0.45 -0.44
C THR A 124 16.45 -0.37 0.34
N LYS A 125 17.46 0.30 -0.22
CA LYS A 125 18.73 0.58 0.48
C LYS A 125 18.60 1.42 1.76
N ASN A 126 17.50 2.18 1.88
CA ASN A 126 17.18 2.99 3.06
C ASN A 126 16.18 2.27 3.97
N GLY A 127 15.84 1.01 3.69
CA GLY A 127 14.93 0.20 4.49
C GLY A 127 13.44 0.36 4.14
N PHE A 128 13.10 0.83 2.94
CA PHE A 128 11.70 1.03 2.51
C PHE A 128 11.35 0.20 1.27
N TRP A 129 10.25 -0.54 1.34
CA TRP A 129 9.61 -1.21 0.20
C TRP A 129 8.21 -0.63 0.03
N THR A 130 8.08 0.35 -0.86
CA THR A 130 6.87 1.17 -0.97
C THR A 130 6.39 1.31 -2.41
N LEU A 131 5.07 1.34 -2.56
CA LEU A 131 4.36 1.88 -3.71
C LEU A 131 4.06 3.35 -3.46
N VAL A 132 4.36 4.19 -4.44
CA VAL A 132 4.26 5.65 -4.35
C VAL A 132 3.34 6.15 -5.46
N LEU A 133 2.31 6.92 -5.10
CA LEU A 133 1.47 7.66 -6.04
C LEU A 133 1.83 9.15 -6.03
N ARG A 134 2.07 9.72 -7.22
CA ARG A 134 2.20 11.17 -7.43
C ARG A 134 1.34 11.62 -8.61
N ASN A 135 0.94 12.89 -8.60
CA ASN A 135 0.17 13.51 -9.68
C ASN A 135 -1.04 12.68 -10.15
N GLU A 136 -1.78 12.06 -9.21
CA GLU A 136 -3.01 11.29 -9.44
C GLU A 136 -2.86 9.96 -10.18
N ASN A 137 -1.86 9.79 -11.05
CA ASN A 137 -1.70 8.58 -11.87
C ASN A 137 -0.26 8.07 -12.01
N ARG A 138 0.73 8.73 -11.40
CA ARG A 138 2.12 8.29 -11.52
C ARG A 138 2.50 7.38 -10.36
N TYR A 139 2.47 6.08 -10.64
CA TYR A 139 2.92 5.05 -9.72
C TYR A 139 4.42 4.78 -9.88
N SER A 140 5.11 4.52 -8.77
CA SER A 140 6.53 4.17 -8.78
C SER A 140 6.95 3.35 -7.55
N THR A 141 8.09 2.67 -7.66
CA THR A 141 8.74 1.92 -6.56
C THR A 141 10.20 2.37 -6.38
N GLY A 142 10.78 2.09 -5.22
CA GLY A 142 12.07 2.64 -4.76
C GLY A 142 13.34 2.25 -5.54
N GLU A 143 13.26 1.35 -6.52
CA GLU A 143 14.43 0.78 -7.22
C GLU A 143 14.68 1.31 -8.63
N LYS A 144 13.98 2.38 -9.03
CA LYS A 144 14.29 3.14 -10.26
C LYS A 144 13.83 2.43 -11.54
N THR A 145 12.53 2.22 -11.63
CA THR A 145 11.77 2.49 -12.86
C THR A 145 10.42 3.04 -12.41
N SER A 146 10.09 4.25 -12.85
CA SER A 146 8.70 4.70 -12.89
C SER A 146 7.99 3.77 -13.88
N THR A 147 7.56 2.60 -13.44
CA THR A 147 6.53 1.87 -14.17
C THR A 147 5.29 2.74 -14.03
N LEU A 148 5.12 3.67 -14.97
CA LEU A 148 3.91 4.44 -15.16
C LEU A 148 2.83 3.42 -15.50
N PHE A 149 2.16 2.93 -14.47
CA PHE A 149 0.93 2.20 -14.67
C PHE A 149 -0.14 3.26 -14.96
N ASP A 150 -0.65 3.31 -16.19
CA ASP A 150 -1.87 4.07 -16.52
C ASP A 150 -3.08 3.32 -15.94
N LEU A 151 -3.18 3.29 -14.61
CA LEU A 151 -4.35 2.80 -13.90
C LEU A 151 -5.36 3.94 -13.86
N HIS A 152 -6.19 4.00 -14.90
CA HIS A 152 -7.30 4.93 -15.00
C HIS A 152 -8.62 4.17 -15.16
N PRO A 153 -9.56 4.30 -14.20
CA PRO A 153 -9.42 4.99 -12.91
C PRO A 153 -8.39 4.28 -12.00
N GLY A 154 -7.77 5.05 -11.09
CA GLY A 154 -6.86 4.51 -10.08
C GLY A 154 -7.56 3.56 -9.10
N PRO A 155 -6.81 2.74 -8.33
CA PRO A 155 -7.40 1.84 -7.36
C PRO A 155 -8.05 2.61 -6.21
N GLU A 156 -9.20 2.15 -5.74
CA GLU A 156 -9.82 2.68 -4.51
C GLU A 156 -9.17 2.09 -3.25
N LYS A 157 -8.52 0.94 -3.38
CA LYS A 157 -7.91 0.16 -2.31
C LYS A 157 -6.64 -0.54 -2.79
N VAL A 158 -5.63 -0.59 -1.94
CA VAL A 158 -4.35 -1.26 -2.20
C VAL A 158 -4.12 -2.32 -1.11
N GLY A 159 -3.78 -3.54 -1.53
CA GLY A 159 -3.35 -4.62 -0.65
C GLY A 159 -1.82 -4.71 -0.64
N VAL A 160 -1.22 -4.84 0.54
CA VAL A 160 0.22 -5.05 0.74
C VAL A 160 0.41 -6.45 1.28
N PHE A 161 1.10 -7.29 0.50
CA PHE A 161 1.48 -8.64 0.89
C PHE A 161 3.00 -8.74 1.04
N VAL A 162 3.44 -9.33 2.14
CA VAL A 162 4.86 -9.59 2.40
C VAL A 162 5.05 -11.06 2.69
N ASP A 163 6.03 -11.67 2.02
CA ASP A 163 6.49 -13.02 2.24
C ASP A 163 7.96 -12.98 2.68
N TYR A 164 8.20 -13.03 3.99
CA TYR A 164 9.55 -13.08 4.54
C TYR A 164 10.26 -14.39 4.21
N ASP A 165 9.52 -15.49 4.14
CA ASP A 165 10.08 -16.84 4.06
C ASP A 165 10.68 -17.11 2.67
N GLN A 166 10.17 -16.44 1.64
CA GLN A 166 10.72 -16.48 0.28
C GLN A 166 11.75 -15.37 -0.01
N GLY A 167 12.02 -14.49 0.96
CA GLY A 167 13.04 -13.44 0.86
C GLY A 167 14.45 -14.01 0.97
N LEU A 168 15.29 -13.78 -0.04
CA LEU A 168 16.72 -14.17 -0.14
C LEU A 168 17.65 -13.55 0.93
N VAL A 169 17.11 -12.93 1.98
CA VAL A 169 17.85 -12.23 3.02
C VAL A 169 17.14 -12.44 4.36
N SER A 170 17.83 -13.05 5.33
CA SER A 170 17.42 -12.99 6.73
C SER A 170 17.50 -11.54 7.19
N PHE A 171 16.36 -10.86 7.24
CA PHE A 171 16.28 -9.58 7.92
C PHE A 171 16.29 -9.87 9.42
N TYR A 172 17.38 -9.50 10.11
CA TYR A 172 17.39 -9.47 11.58
C TYR A 172 16.52 -8.33 12.14
N ASP A 173 16.07 -7.45 11.25
CA ASP A 173 15.35 -6.23 11.56
C ASP A 173 13.86 -6.40 11.27
N LYS A 174 12.99 -5.92 12.16
CA LYS A 174 11.54 -6.05 11.97
C LYS A 174 11.06 -5.13 10.85
N LEU A 175 9.98 -5.51 10.18
CA LEU A 175 9.27 -4.66 9.23
C LEU A 175 7.96 -4.18 9.87
N TYR A 176 7.70 -2.91 9.67
CA TYR A 176 6.47 -2.23 10.05
C TYR A 176 5.68 -1.87 8.79
N PRO A 177 4.37 -2.13 8.75
CA PRO A 177 3.47 -1.43 7.84
C PRO A 177 3.73 0.09 7.89
N PHE A 178 3.87 0.70 6.72
CA PHE A 178 4.31 2.08 6.54
C PHE A 178 3.27 2.87 5.76
N PHE A 179 2.94 4.06 6.25
CA PHE A 179 1.89 4.92 5.68
C PHE A 179 2.35 6.38 5.59
N SER A 180 2.02 7.02 4.48
CA SER A 180 2.20 8.45 4.24
C SER A 180 0.99 8.96 3.46
N PRO A 181 0.09 9.77 4.06
CA PRO A 181 -1.03 10.35 3.32
C PRO A 181 -0.57 11.45 2.36
N TYR A 182 0.72 11.77 2.34
CA TYR A 182 1.33 12.93 1.68
C TYR A 182 0.69 14.26 2.09
N LEU A 183 1.07 15.35 1.43
CA LEU A 183 0.56 16.69 1.76
C LEU A 183 -0.91 16.85 1.36
N ASN A 184 -1.64 17.71 2.07
CA ASN A 184 -3.05 18.02 1.84
C ASN A 184 -3.32 18.68 0.46
N ASN A 185 -2.32 19.38 -0.12
CA ASN A 185 -2.37 20.01 -1.44
C ASN A 185 -3.59 20.94 -1.65
N GLY A 186 -3.81 21.86 -0.71
CA GLY A 186 -4.90 22.85 -0.78
C GLY A 186 -6.30 22.20 -0.80
N GLY A 187 -6.47 21.08 -0.10
CA GLY A 187 -7.71 20.32 0.02
C GLY A 187 -7.83 19.16 -0.97
N LYS A 188 -7.07 19.16 -2.07
CA LYS A 188 -7.19 18.16 -3.15
C LYS A 188 -6.83 16.74 -2.70
N ASN A 189 -5.97 16.60 -1.69
CA ASN A 189 -5.54 15.32 -1.14
C ASN A 189 -5.98 15.14 0.32
N SER A 190 -7.10 15.77 0.70
CA SER A 190 -7.61 15.79 2.08
C SER A 190 -8.18 14.45 2.57
N ALA A 191 -8.52 13.54 1.65
CA ALA A 191 -9.00 12.21 2.00
C ALA A 191 -7.94 11.42 2.80
N PRO A 192 -8.35 10.69 3.85
CA PRO A 192 -7.44 9.89 4.64
C PRO A 192 -7.00 8.62 3.90
N LEU A 193 -5.87 8.05 4.31
CA LEU A 193 -5.63 6.62 4.15
C LEU A 193 -6.42 5.89 5.24
N ILE A 194 -7.15 4.83 4.88
CA ILE A 194 -7.98 4.08 5.83
C ILE A 194 -7.59 2.60 5.79
N ILE A 195 -7.08 2.07 6.90
CA ILE A 195 -6.83 0.64 7.07
C ILE A 195 -8.17 -0.09 7.08
N CYS A 196 -8.31 -1.05 6.16
CA CYS A 196 -9.54 -1.81 5.99
C CYS A 196 -9.46 -3.15 6.72
N PRO A 197 -10.52 -3.58 7.42
CA PRO A 197 -10.62 -4.96 7.86
C PRO A 197 -10.66 -5.87 6.61
N VAL A 198 -9.91 -6.96 6.67
CA VAL A 198 -9.93 -7.99 5.63
C VAL A 198 -10.76 -9.14 6.14
N SER A 199 -11.94 -9.35 5.54
CA SER A 199 -12.80 -10.47 5.88
C SER A 199 -12.11 -11.77 5.51
N GLN A 200 -11.79 -12.61 6.51
CA GLN A 200 -11.38 -13.98 6.23
C GLN A 200 -12.61 -14.77 5.76
N ALA A 201 -12.54 -15.35 4.57
CA ALA A 201 -13.57 -16.27 4.11
C ALA A 201 -13.46 -17.58 4.90
N GLY A 202 -14.24 -17.70 5.98
CA GLY A 202 -14.47 -18.96 6.71
C GLY A 202 -13.42 -19.29 7.77
N ARG A 203 -13.83 -19.19 9.04
CA ARG A 203 -13.50 -20.22 10.02
C ARG A 203 -14.69 -21.17 10.09
#